data_AF-A0AAW9KH15-F1
#
_entry.id   AF-A0AAW9KH15-F1
#
_cell.length_a   1.000
_cell.length_b   1.000
_cell.length_c   1.000
_cell.angle_alpha   90.00
_cell.angle_beta   90.00
_cell.angle_gamma   90.00
#
_symmetry.space_group_name_H-M   'P 1'
#
loop_
_entity.id
_entity.type
_entity.pdbx_description
1 polymer ?
#
loop_
_entity_poly.entity_id
_entity_poly.type
_entity_poly.pdbx_seq_one_letter_code
_entity_poly.pdbx_strand_id
1 'polypeptide(L)'
;YWNADRADLQRVAALLKEMIKRQAVHIRFLPFHGNADEEASRFVMKELGDVHAHGSAMSISPAYDHPLDMLAEVARCDLMIGMRLHALIYAASQRVPVLGISYDPKIDQFLHRLDEQAIGSTEKLDPEHAADEVAAVLG
;
A
#
# COMPACT_ATOMS: atom_id res chain seq x y z
N TYR A 1 3.83 2.52 11.97
CA TYR A 1 3.93 1.68 13.17
C TYR A 1 3.50 0.31 12.70
N TRP A 2 4.43 -0.62 12.55
CA TRP A 2 4.10 -1.99 12.17
C TRP A 2 4.06 -2.84 13.43
N ASN A 3 3.17 -3.82 13.49
CA ASN A 3 3.06 -4.70 14.64
C ASN A 3 4.32 -5.57 14.76
N ALA A 4 4.78 -5.79 16.00
CA ALA A 4 6.00 -6.56 16.25
C ALA A 4 5.91 -8.02 15.76
N ASP A 5 4.69 -8.57 15.74
CA ASP A 5 4.38 -9.90 15.22
C ASP A 5 4.21 -9.93 13.68
N ARG A 6 4.28 -8.77 13.02
CA ARG A 6 4.10 -8.57 11.57
C ARG A 6 2.75 -9.05 11.04
N ALA A 7 1.75 -9.21 11.90
CA ALA A 7 0.46 -9.74 11.49
C ALA A 7 -0.26 -8.78 10.52
N ASP A 8 -0.04 -7.47 10.66
CA ASP A 8 -0.47 -6.44 9.71
C ASP A 8 0.19 -6.61 8.33
N LEU A 9 1.51 -6.82 8.29
CA LEU A 9 2.23 -7.09 7.04
C LEU A 9 1.78 -8.38 6.35
N GLN A 10 1.48 -9.43 7.13
CA GLN A 10 0.92 -10.68 6.59
C GLN A 10 -0.44 -10.45 5.94
N ARG A 11 -1.31 -9.62 6.54
CA ARG A 11 -2.60 -9.26 5.96
C ARG A 11 -2.43 -8.45 4.67
N VAL A 12 -1.50 -7.49 4.64
CA VAL A 12 -1.15 -6.76 3.41
C VAL A 12 -0.64 -7.72 2.33
N ALA A 13 0.22 -8.67 2.68
CA ALA A 13 0.69 -9.69 1.74
C ALA A 13 -0.48 -10.56 1.21
N ALA A 14 -1.44 -10.93 2.07
CA ALA A 14 -2.62 -11.68 1.66
C ALA A 14 -3.50 -10.89 0.68
N LEU A 15 -3.76 -9.62 0.96
CA LEU A 15 -4.43 -8.69 0.02
C LEU A 15 -3.70 -8.65 -1.33
N LEU A 16 -2.39 -8.40 -1.33
CA LEU A 16 -1.63 -8.29 -2.58
C LEU A 16 -1.62 -9.62 -3.36
N LYS A 17 -1.60 -10.78 -2.68
CA LYS A 17 -1.76 -12.10 -3.31
C LYS A 17 -3.13 -12.27 -3.97
N GLU A 18 -4.20 -11.80 -3.33
CA GLU A 18 -5.54 -11.84 -3.91
C GLU A 18 -5.70 -10.88 -5.09
N MET A 19 -5.02 -9.74 -5.04
CA MET A 19 -5.03 -8.75 -6.11
C MET A 19 -4.29 -9.26 -7.37
N ILE A 20 -3.10 -9.84 -7.25
CA ILE A 20 -2.35 -10.34 -8.43
C ILE A 20 -3.05 -11.50 -9.14
N LYS A 21 -4.00 -12.18 -8.48
CA LYS A 21 -4.85 -13.20 -9.13
C LYS A 21 -5.95 -12.58 -10.00
N ARG A 22 -6.39 -11.35 -9.68
CA ARG A 22 -7.47 -10.64 -10.38
C ARG A 22 -6.95 -9.95 -11.64
N GLN A 23 -5.77 -9.34 -11.56
CA GLN A 23 -5.14 -8.65 -12.68
C GLN A 23 -3.63 -8.56 -12.54
N ALA A 24 -2.93 -8.50 -13.68
CA ALA A 24 -1.50 -8.29 -13.71
C ALA A 24 -1.16 -6.83 -13.36
N VAL A 25 -0.29 -6.63 -12.38
CA VAL A 25 0.12 -5.28 -11.95
C VAL A 25 1.61 -5.19 -11.68
N HIS A 26 2.11 -3.97 -11.55
CA HIS A 26 3.41 -3.71 -10.97
C HIS A 26 3.25 -3.16 -9.53
N ILE A 27 3.67 -3.95 -8.54
CA ILE A 27 3.65 -3.54 -7.13
C ILE A 27 4.93 -2.77 -6.82
N ARG A 28 4.81 -1.46 -6.61
CA ARG A 28 5.90 -0.57 -6.21
C ARG A 28 5.87 -0.35 -4.70
N PHE A 29 6.88 -0.86 -3.99
CA PHE A 29 7.07 -0.62 -2.56
C PHE A 29 7.77 0.72 -2.34
N LEU A 30 7.18 1.57 -1.48
CA LEU A 30 7.65 2.93 -1.20
C LEU A 30 7.96 3.08 0.31
N PRO A 31 9.22 2.93 0.73
CA PRO A 31 9.59 3.07 2.14
C PRO A 31 9.66 4.54 2.56
N PHE A 32 8.60 5.03 3.23
CA PHE A 32 8.48 6.43 3.66
C PHE A 32 9.28 6.77 4.94
N HIS A 33 9.67 5.77 5.73
CA HIS A 33 10.30 5.99 7.03
C HIS A 33 11.52 5.08 7.24
N GLY A 34 12.55 5.32 6.42
CA GLY A 34 13.87 4.70 6.55
C GLY A 34 13.84 3.16 6.61
N ASN A 35 14.78 2.60 7.38
CA ASN A 35 15.03 1.15 7.42
C ASN A 35 13.80 0.33 7.85
N ALA A 36 12.98 0.84 8.75
CA ALA A 36 11.82 0.08 9.25
C ALA A 36 10.78 -0.19 8.16
N ASP A 37 10.49 0.79 7.30
CA ASP A 37 9.56 0.61 6.18
C ASP A 37 10.19 -0.18 5.03
N GLU A 38 11.52 -0.08 4.85
CA GLU A 38 12.24 -0.93 3.90
C GLU A 38 12.22 -2.40 4.32
N GLU A 39 12.48 -2.71 5.59
CA GLU A 39 12.39 -4.06 6.13
C GLU A 39 10.97 -4.63 6.03
N ALA A 40 9.96 -3.81 6.32
CA ALA A 40 8.56 -4.17 6.13
C ALA A 40 8.24 -4.48 4.67
N SER A 41 8.70 -3.64 3.74
CA SER A 41 8.54 -3.84 2.29
C SER A 41 9.20 -5.14 1.84
N ARG A 42 10.45 -5.39 2.24
CA ARG A 42 11.19 -6.61 1.92
C ARG A 42 10.52 -7.85 2.50
N PHE A 43 9.92 -7.75 3.67
CA PHE A 43 9.13 -8.84 4.25
C PHE A 43 7.92 -9.18 3.37
N VAL A 44 7.12 -8.19 3.00
CA VAL A 44 5.94 -8.42 2.13
C VAL A 44 6.36 -8.95 0.75
N MET A 45 7.43 -8.42 0.15
CA MET A 45 7.99 -8.94 -1.09
C MET A 45 8.37 -10.42 -0.98
N LYS A 46 9.01 -10.81 0.13
CA LYS A 46 9.35 -12.22 0.39
C LYS A 46 8.10 -13.08 0.52
N GLU A 47 7.07 -12.60 1.22
CA GLU A 47 5.80 -13.32 1.38
C GLU A 47 5.06 -13.50 0.04
N LEU A 48 5.14 -12.51 -0.86
CA LEU A 48 4.53 -12.58 -2.19
C LEU A 48 5.19 -13.62 -3.10
N GLY A 49 6.51 -13.83 -2.97
CA GLY A 49 7.24 -14.82 -3.76
C GLY A 49 7.29 -14.45 -5.25
N ASP A 50 7.13 -15.46 -6.11
CA ASP A 50 7.20 -15.27 -7.56
C ASP A 50 5.88 -14.73 -8.13
N VAL A 51 5.79 -13.40 -8.23
CA VAL A 51 4.63 -12.73 -8.82
C VAL A 51 4.60 -12.79 -10.35
N HIS A 52 5.71 -13.14 -11.00
CA HIS A 52 5.78 -13.20 -12.47
C HIS A 52 4.94 -14.33 -13.04
N ALA A 53 4.69 -15.39 -12.26
CA ALA A 53 3.72 -16.43 -12.58
C ALA A 53 2.30 -15.88 -12.84
N HIS A 54 1.99 -14.70 -12.31
CA HIS A 54 0.72 -13.99 -12.50
C HIS A 54 0.82 -12.81 -13.48
N GLY A 55 1.89 -12.74 -14.28
CA GLY A 55 2.15 -11.60 -15.18
C GLY A 55 2.46 -10.28 -14.46
N SER A 56 2.61 -10.33 -13.13
CA SER A 56 2.89 -9.16 -12.30
C SER A 56 4.39 -8.94 -12.14
N ALA A 57 4.76 -7.78 -11.61
CA ALA A 57 6.14 -7.45 -11.24
C ALA A 57 6.18 -6.77 -9.86
N MET A 58 7.34 -6.82 -9.21
CA MET A 58 7.58 -6.06 -7.98
C MET A 58 8.85 -5.24 -8.11
N SER A 59 8.84 -4.03 -7.54
CA SER A 59 10.05 -3.26 -7.31
C SER A 59 9.95 -2.47 -6.01
N ILE A 60 11.09 -2.05 -5.48
CA ILE A 60 11.18 -1.20 -4.30
C ILE A 60 11.90 0.09 -4.68
N SER A 61 11.33 1.22 -4.28
CA SER A 61 12.00 2.52 -4.35
C SER A 61 13.11 2.58 -3.30
N PRO A 62 14.24 3.27 -3.56
CA PRO A 62 15.12 3.65 -2.47
C PRO A 62 14.37 4.50 -1.44
N ALA A 63 14.84 4.47 -0.20
CA ALA A 63 14.45 5.46 0.80
C ALA A 63 15.06 6.81 0.39
N TYR A 64 14.22 7.81 0.17
CA TYR A 64 14.66 9.16 -0.16
C TYR A 64 14.71 10.02 1.10
N ASP A 65 15.81 10.77 1.26
CA ASP A 65 15.93 11.77 2.31
C ASP A 65 15.06 13.01 2.00
N HIS A 66 14.85 13.30 0.70
CA HIS A 66 14.07 14.46 0.26
C HIS A 66 12.61 14.09 -0.04
N PRO A 67 11.64 14.78 0.60
CA PRO A 67 10.21 14.61 0.36
C PRO A 67 9.77 14.64 -1.11
N LEU A 68 10.41 15.49 -1.93
CA LEU A 68 10.05 15.70 -3.33
C LEU A 68 10.34 14.47 -4.20
N ASP A 69 11.39 13.72 -3.89
CA ASP A 69 11.73 12.51 -4.63
C ASP A 69 10.68 11.42 -4.38
N MET A 70 10.26 11.25 -3.12
CA MET A 70 9.18 10.34 -2.77
C MET A 70 7.84 10.79 -3.39
N LEU A 71 7.57 12.09 -3.44
CA LEU A 71 6.38 12.62 -4.11
C LEU A 71 6.37 12.27 -5.61
N ALA A 72 7.52 12.34 -6.28
CA ALA A 72 7.66 11.97 -7.69
C ALA A 72 7.45 10.46 -7.90
N GLU A 73 7.89 9.62 -6.97
CA GLU A 73 7.59 8.18 -7.01
C GLU A 73 6.09 7.90 -6.86
N VAL A 74 5.43 8.57 -5.91
CA VAL A 74 3.98 8.45 -5.73
C VAL A 74 3.22 8.87 -6.98
N ALA A 75 3.61 9.99 -7.61
CA ALA A 75 2.97 10.52 -8.82
C ALA A 75 2.99 9.56 -10.02
N ARG A 76 3.83 8.52 -9.99
CA ARG A 76 3.95 7.50 -11.04
C ARG A 76 3.09 6.26 -10.78
N CYS A 77 2.37 6.21 -9.67
CA CYS A 77 1.48 5.11 -9.32
C CYS A 77 0.05 5.41 -9.80
N ASP A 78 -0.64 4.38 -10.28
CA ASP A 78 -2.06 4.46 -10.65
C ASP A 78 -2.98 4.41 -9.42
N LEU A 79 -2.48 3.86 -8.31
CA LEU A 79 -3.18 3.72 -7.03
C LEU A 79 -2.16 3.64 -5.90
N MET A 80 -2.49 4.24 -4.75
CA MET A 80 -1.73 4.12 -3.50
C MET A 80 -2.49 3.31 -2.47
N ILE A 81 -1.89 2.23 -1.96
CA ILE A 81 -2.38 1.46 -0.81
C ILE A 81 -1.44 1.71 0.37
N GLY A 82 -1.95 2.14 1.51
CA GLY A 82 -1.08 2.31 2.67
C GLY A 82 -1.76 2.79 3.94
N MET A 83 -0.99 2.81 5.02
CA MET A 83 -1.42 3.31 6.32
C MET A 83 -0.65 4.56 6.76
N ARG A 84 0.43 4.93 6.07
CA ARG A 84 1.26 6.09 6.42
C ARG A 84 0.57 7.37 5.94
N LEU A 85 0.21 8.26 6.87
CA LEU A 85 -0.47 9.52 6.54
C LEU A 85 0.26 10.34 5.45
N HIS A 86 1.60 10.44 5.50
CA HIS A 86 2.36 11.15 4.47
C HIS A 86 2.21 10.53 3.07
N ALA A 87 2.16 9.20 2.98
CA ALA A 87 1.92 8.52 1.71
C ALA A 87 0.53 8.86 1.15
N LEU A 88 -0.49 8.85 2.01
CA LEU A 88 -1.87 9.18 1.62
C LEU A 88 -2.00 10.66 1.22
N ILE A 89 -1.37 11.58 1.96
CA ILE A 89 -1.32 13.01 1.61
C ILE A 89 -0.64 13.22 0.26
N TYR A 90 0.50 12.53 0.01
CA TYR A 90 1.23 12.69 -1.23
C TYR A 90 0.40 12.18 -2.40
N ALA A 91 -0.21 11.01 -2.28
CA ALA A 91 -1.06 10.44 -3.32
C ALA A 91 -2.25 11.35 -3.64
N ALA A 92 -2.98 11.81 -2.61
CA ALA A 92 -4.07 12.76 -2.79
C ALA A 92 -3.62 14.07 -3.46
N SER A 93 -2.45 14.61 -3.08
CA SER A 93 -1.91 15.83 -3.71
C SER A 93 -1.55 15.65 -5.18
N GLN A 94 -1.19 14.43 -5.58
CA GLN A 94 -0.87 14.07 -6.96
C GLN A 94 -2.08 13.56 -7.76
N ARG A 95 -3.28 13.57 -7.17
CA ARG A 95 -4.50 12.97 -7.73
C ARG A 95 -4.38 11.48 -8.02
N VAL A 96 -3.51 10.80 -7.27
CA VAL A 96 -3.44 9.33 -7.25
C VAL A 96 -4.51 8.84 -6.28
N PRO A 97 -5.44 7.96 -6.70
CA PRO A 97 -6.42 7.35 -5.82
C PRO A 97 -5.77 6.70 -4.59
N VAL A 98 -6.48 6.72 -3.46
CA VAL A 98 -5.96 6.31 -2.17
C VAL A 98 -6.85 5.26 -1.53
N LEU A 99 -6.30 4.08 -1.27
CA LEU A 99 -6.94 3.07 -0.43
C LEU A 99 -6.17 2.97 0.90
N GLY A 100 -6.78 3.54 1.94
CA GLY A 100 -6.16 3.61 3.25
C GLY A 100 -6.43 2.37 4.11
N ILE A 101 -5.42 1.94 4.86
CA ILE A 101 -5.56 0.94 5.93
C ILE A 101 -5.51 1.67 7.27
N SER A 102 -6.58 1.57 8.05
CA SER A 102 -6.69 2.25 9.34
C SER A 102 -5.79 1.61 10.40
N TYR A 103 -5.13 2.45 11.18
CA TYR A 103 -4.36 2.03 12.36
C TYR A 103 -4.41 3.06 13.50
N ASP A 104 -4.86 4.28 13.18
CA ASP A 104 -4.89 5.44 14.05
C ASP A 104 -6.05 6.32 13.54
N PRO A 105 -6.87 6.90 14.43
CA PRO A 105 -8.02 7.73 14.05
C PRO A 105 -7.70 8.86 13.07
N LYS A 106 -6.45 9.34 13.01
CA LYS A 106 -6.05 10.37 12.04
C LYS A 106 -6.10 9.90 10.59
N ILE A 107 -5.93 8.59 10.34
CA ILE A 107 -6.03 8.02 9.00
C ILE A 107 -7.49 8.05 8.56
N ASP A 108 -8.41 7.61 9.43
CA ASP A 108 -9.84 7.67 9.16
C ASP A 108 -10.30 9.12 8.94
N GLN A 109 -9.85 10.04 9.78
CA GLN A 109 -10.15 11.47 9.62
C GLN A 109 -9.61 12.05 8.31
N PHE A 110 -8.47 11.57 7.82
CA PHE A 110 -7.92 12.00 6.54
C PHE A 110 -8.73 11.44 5.37
N LEU A 111 -9.05 10.15 5.38
CA LEU A 111 -9.86 9.51 4.34
C LEU A 111 -11.27 10.12 4.27
N HIS A 112 -11.91 10.39 5.41
CA HIS A 112 -13.20 11.08 5.43
C HIS A 112 -13.17 12.48 4.82
N ARG A 113 -12.02 13.19 4.84
CA ARG A 113 -11.88 14.49 4.15
C ARG A 113 -11.79 14.36 2.64
N LEU A 114 -11.49 13.15 2.15
CA LEU A 114 -11.49 12.79 0.74
C LEU A 114 -12.82 12.13 0.33
N ASP A 115 -13.82 12.08 1.22
CA ASP A 115 -15.06 11.30 1.07
C ASP A 115 -14.82 9.78 0.88
N GLU A 116 -13.68 9.27 1.39
CA GLU A 116 -13.27 7.87 1.32
C GLU A 116 -13.38 7.17 2.69
N GLN A 117 -13.42 5.83 2.66
CA GLN A 117 -13.32 4.98 3.87
C GLN A 117 -12.10 4.06 3.80
N ALA A 118 -11.62 3.63 4.96
CA ALA A 118 -10.55 2.65 5.01
C ALA A 118 -11.06 1.28 4.51
N ILE A 119 -10.27 0.60 3.68
CA ILE A 119 -10.55 -0.75 3.17
C ILE A 119 -10.40 -1.84 4.25
N GLY A 120 -9.98 -1.44 5.44
CA GLY A 120 -9.77 -2.30 6.60
C GLY A 120 -8.86 -1.63 7.62
N SER A 121 -8.43 -2.38 8.62
CA SER A 121 -7.46 -1.95 9.62
C SER A 121 -6.28 -2.91 9.74
N THR A 122 -5.22 -2.48 10.41
CA THR A 122 -4.06 -3.34 10.74
C THR A 122 -4.44 -4.59 11.53
N GLU A 123 -5.56 -4.57 12.26
CA GLU A 123 -6.09 -5.70 13.02
C GLU A 123 -7.03 -6.58 12.20
N LYS A 124 -7.79 -5.97 11.28
CA LYS A 124 -8.81 -6.64 10.48
C LYS A 124 -8.80 -6.08 9.05
N LEU A 125 -8.17 -6.84 8.15
CA LEU A 125 -8.17 -6.58 6.72
C LEU A 125 -8.59 -7.88 6.03
N ASP A 126 -9.76 -7.87 5.40
CA ASP A 126 -10.25 -8.99 4.61
C ASP A 126 -9.56 -8.94 3.23
N PRO A 127 -8.76 -9.96 2.86
CA PRO A 127 -7.95 -9.89 1.66
C PRO A 127 -8.76 -9.95 0.37
N GLU A 128 -9.92 -10.62 0.36
CA GLU A 128 -10.75 -10.70 -0.85
C GLU A 128 -11.50 -9.40 -1.08
N HIS A 129 -12.20 -8.90 -0.05
CA HIS A 129 -12.91 -7.63 -0.13
C HIS A 129 -11.95 -6.49 -0.52
N ALA A 130 -10.81 -6.39 0.17
CA ALA A 130 -9.89 -5.31 -0.09
C ALA A 130 -9.17 -5.45 -1.46
N ALA A 131 -9.03 -6.67 -1.99
CA ALA A 131 -8.56 -6.86 -3.37
C ALA A 131 -9.62 -6.48 -4.42
N ASP A 132 -10.91 -6.66 -4.11
CA ASP A 132 -12.02 -6.20 -4.96
C ASP A 132 -12.07 -4.66 -5.01
N GLU A 133 -11.88 -3.98 -3.88
CA GLU A 133 -11.75 -2.51 -3.82
C GLU A 133 -10.58 -2.01 -4.69
N VAL A 134 -9.43 -2.70 -4.63
CA VAL A 134 -8.27 -2.37 -5.49
C VAL A 134 -8.61 -2.55 -6.97
N ALA A 135 -9.27 -3.64 -7.34
CA ALA A 135 -9.65 -3.90 -8.72
C ALA A 135 -10.67 -2.87 -9.24
N ALA A 136 -11.62 -2.44 -8.39
CA ALA A 136 -12.62 -1.43 -8.75
C ALA A 136 -12.01 -0.05 -9.04
N VAL A 137 -10.88 0.30 -8.42
CA VAL A 137 -10.18 1.57 -8.67
C VAL A 137 -9.27 1.51 -9.89
N LEU A 138 -8.70 0.34 -10.19
CA LEU A 138 -7.74 0.16 -11.30
C LEU A 138 -8.40 -0.19 -12.66
N GLY A 139 -9.66 -0.64 -12.65
CA GLY A 139 -10.43 -1.01 -13.85
C GLY A 139 -11.29 0.12 -14.40
#